data_AF-A0A835XC65-F1
#
_entry.id   AF-A0A835XC65-F1
#
_cell.length_a   1.000
_cell.length_b   1.000
_cell.length_c   1.000
_cell.angle_alpha   90.00
_cell.angle_beta   90.00
_cell.angle_gamma   90.00
#
_symmetry.space_group_name_H-M   'P 1'
#
loop_
_entity.id
_entity.type
_entity.pdbx_description
1 polymer ?
#
loop_
_entity_poly.entity_id
_entity_poly.type
_entity_poly.pdbx_seq_one_letter_code
_entity_poly.pdbx_strand_id
1 'polypeptide(L)'
;MKIEYPIIGVTAFLVLSVLALIAVSPDAITQPRSLDSEPMISSITPSPEPEKNVPEMIAQEPETEQQEFTLLLEEQVSVVSSQQPLDEISMESETLPEIIEVNLPEGSGVPGCEETNECFIPYEVVIAVGGQVIWNNDDTAAHTVTSGMPADGPDGNFDSSLFMAGDTFSHTFEEAGEFDYYCMVHPWMNGIVQVS
;
A
#
# COMPACT_ATOMS: atom_id res chain seq x y z
N MET A 1 -18.88 48.91 51.11
CA MET A 1 -18.07 50.03 50.59
C MET A 1 -17.91 49.79 49.10
N LYS A 2 -18.65 50.53 48.27
CA LYS A 2 -18.59 50.48 46.80
C LYS A 2 -17.47 51.39 46.34
N ILE A 3 -16.56 50.88 45.52
CA ILE A 3 -15.69 51.71 44.70
C ILE A 3 -15.73 51.11 43.29
N GLU A 4 -16.52 51.75 42.44
CA GLU A 4 -16.41 51.66 40.99
C GLU A 4 -15.27 52.59 40.56
N TYR A 5 -14.43 52.16 39.61
CA TYR A 5 -13.71 53.09 38.73
C TYR A 5 -13.71 52.57 37.28
N PRO A 6 -13.86 53.45 36.28
CA PRO A 6 -14.38 53.04 34.99
C PRO A 6 -13.47 53.41 33.79
N ILE A 7 -13.84 52.84 32.64
CA ILE A 7 -13.66 53.31 31.25
C ILE A 7 -12.29 53.28 30.53
N ILE A 8 -12.42 52.89 29.25
CA ILE A 8 -11.64 53.25 28.04
C ILE A 8 -10.37 52.43 27.78
N GLY A 9 -10.42 51.66 26.69
CA GLY A 9 -9.24 51.56 25.83
C GLY A 9 -8.96 50.20 25.20
N VAL A 10 -9.86 49.67 24.37
CA VAL A 10 -9.39 48.93 23.19
C VAL A 10 -10.28 49.32 22.02
N THR A 11 -9.78 50.26 21.24
CA THR A 11 -10.34 50.76 19.99
C THR A 11 -10.45 49.62 18.98
N ALA A 12 -11.66 49.40 18.48
CA ALA A 12 -11.93 48.62 17.29
C ALA A 12 -11.23 49.27 16.08
N PHE A 13 -10.24 48.60 15.51
CA PHE A 13 -9.80 48.84 14.14
C PHE A 13 -10.54 47.84 13.24
N LEU A 14 -11.67 48.28 12.71
CA LEU A 14 -12.41 47.58 11.67
C LEU A 14 -11.57 47.54 10.40
N VAL A 15 -11.30 46.31 9.95
CA VAL A 15 -10.66 45.96 8.70
C VAL A 15 -11.51 46.47 7.55
N LEU A 16 -11.00 47.45 6.80
CA LEU A 16 -11.62 47.91 5.56
C LEU A 16 -10.55 47.95 4.48
N SER A 17 -10.49 46.91 3.64
CA SER A 17 -10.07 46.91 2.23
C SER A 17 -9.52 45.55 1.83
N VAL A 18 -10.28 44.76 1.05
CA VAL A 18 -9.90 44.25 -0.28
C VAL A 18 -11.18 43.75 -0.95
N LEU A 19 -11.69 44.51 -1.91
CA LEU A 19 -12.72 44.05 -2.85
C LEU A 19 -12.22 44.41 -4.24
N ALA A 20 -11.30 43.58 -4.76
CA ALA A 20 -10.88 43.60 -6.15
C ALA A 20 -11.69 42.54 -6.89
N LEU A 21 -12.81 42.97 -7.49
CA LEU A 21 -13.56 42.17 -8.45
C LEU A 21 -12.77 42.12 -9.76
N ILE A 22 -12.14 40.99 -10.05
CA ILE A 22 -11.64 40.70 -11.39
C ILE A 22 -12.86 40.29 -12.23
N ALA A 23 -13.38 41.24 -13.01
CA ALA A 23 -14.34 40.95 -14.06
C ALA A 23 -13.61 40.20 -15.18
N VAL A 24 -13.79 38.88 -15.26
CA VAL A 24 -13.43 38.09 -16.44
C VAL A 24 -14.57 38.24 -17.45
N SER A 25 -14.34 39.03 -18.49
CA SER A 25 -15.19 39.07 -19.68
C SER A 25 -14.99 37.79 -20.51
N PRO A 26 -16.05 37.06 -20.90
CA PRO A 26 -15.94 35.99 -21.88
C PRO A 26 -16.21 36.57 -23.27
N ASP A 27 -15.18 36.69 -24.10
CA ASP A 27 -15.30 36.64 -25.57
C ASP A 27 -13.96 36.99 -26.23
N ALA A 28 -13.22 35.96 -26.65
CA ALA A 28 -12.39 35.99 -27.86
C ALA A 28 -11.96 34.56 -28.19
N ILE A 29 -12.92 33.81 -28.72
CA ILE A 29 -12.68 32.68 -29.62
C ILE A 29 -11.92 33.22 -30.85
N THR A 30 -11.05 32.37 -31.42
CA THR A 30 -10.44 32.42 -32.77
C THR A 30 -8.98 32.90 -32.82
N GLN A 31 -8.05 31.94 -32.83
CA GLN A 31 -7.27 31.61 -34.05
C GLN A 31 -6.58 30.24 -33.90
N PRO A 32 -6.55 29.41 -34.96
CA PRO A 32 -5.96 28.08 -34.91
C PRO A 32 -4.44 28.14 -34.82
N ARG A 33 -3.88 27.40 -33.85
CA ARG A 33 -2.45 27.10 -33.74
C ARG A 33 -2.04 26.32 -34.99
N SER A 34 -1.12 26.87 -35.79
CA SER A 34 -0.46 26.15 -36.87
C SER A 34 0.26 24.94 -36.27
N LEU A 35 -0.24 23.74 -36.60
CA LEU A 35 0.50 22.50 -36.42
C LEU A 35 1.61 22.51 -37.48
N ASP A 36 2.81 22.95 -37.09
CA ASP A 36 4.01 22.54 -37.81
C ASP A 36 4.29 21.08 -37.44
N SER A 37 3.83 20.19 -38.30
CA SER A 37 4.18 18.78 -38.32
C SER A 37 5.60 18.64 -38.87
N GLU A 38 6.60 18.56 -37.99
CA GLU A 38 7.92 18.05 -38.38
C GLU A 38 7.93 16.52 -38.25
N PRO A 39 8.33 15.78 -39.30
CA PRO A 39 8.32 14.33 -39.29
C PRO A 39 9.43 13.76 -38.42
N MET A 40 9.03 12.84 -37.55
CA MET A 40 9.87 11.91 -36.79
C MET A 40 10.91 11.24 -37.70
N ILE A 41 12.20 11.54 -37.50
CA ILE A 41 13.29 10.68 -37.99
C ILE A 41 13.81 9.91 -36.77
N SER A 42 13.13 8.78 -36.54
CA SER A 42 13.61 7.70 -35.68
C SER A 42 14.89 7.14 -36.30
N SER A 43 16.03 7.51 -35.71
CA SER A 43 17.31 6.87 -36.02
C SER A 43 17.43 5.62 -35.14
N ILE A 44 16.88 4.53 -35.67
CA ILE A 44 17.11 3.16 -35.19
C ILE A 44 18.60 2.88 -35.35
N THR A 45 19.32 2.87 -34.24
CA THR A 45 20.63 2.22 -34.16
C THR A 45 20.39 0.78 -33.73
N PRO A 46 20.79 -0.24 -34.51
CA PRO A 46 20.68 -1.62 -34.05
C PRO A 46 21.67 -1.87 -32.92
N SER A 47 21.11 -2.34 -31.80
CA SER A 47 21.79 -2.93 -30.66
C SER A 47 22.68 -4.11 -31.10
N PRO A 48 23.93 -4.23 -30.63
CA PRO A 48 24.71 -5.44 -30.87
C PRO A 48 24.15 -6.62 -30.05
N GLU A 49 23.83 -7.71 -30.73
CA GLU A 49 23.42 -8.99 -30.14
C GLU A 49 24.48 -9.51 -29.13
N PRO A 50 24.08 -10.07 -27.98
CA PRO A 50 25.00 -10.78 -27.10
C PRO A 50 25.35 -12.16 -27.68
N GLU A 51 26.64 -12.44 -27.78
CA GLU A 51 27.18 -13.72 -28.24
C GLU A 51 26.69 -14.90 -27.37
N LYS A 52 26.18 -15.91 -28.06
CA LYS A 52 25.71 -17.19 -27.52
C LYS A 52 26.90 -18.04 -27.05
N ASN A 53 27.15 -18.07 -25.74
CA ASN A 53 27.96 -19.12 -25.11
C ASN A 53 27.08 -20.01 -24.24
N VAL A 54 26.79 -21.21 -24.76
CA VAL A 54 26.15 -22.32 -24.03
C VAL A 54 27.19 -23.43 -23.86
N PRO A 55 27.55 -23.82 -22.62
CA PRO A 55 28.05 -25.15 -22.33
C PRO A 55 26.96 -26.01 -21.68
N GLU A 56 26.47 -26.94 -22.49
CA GLU A 56 26.23 -28.36 -22.22
C GLU A 56 26.00 -28.83 -20.76
N MET A 57 24.73 -29.16 -20.49
CA MET A 57 24.21 -30.35 -19.78
C MET A 57 25.16 -31.14 -18.86
N ILE A 58 24.86 -31.15 -17.56
CA ILE A 58 25.01 -32.36 -16.74
C ILE A 58 23.72 -32.54 -15.93
N ALA A 59 22.94 -33.55 -16.35
CA ALA A 59 21.85 -34.09 -15.55
C ALA A 59 22.44 -34.99 -14.46
N GLN A 60 22.05 -34.75 -13.22
CA GLN A 60 22.12 -35.75 -12.16
C GLN A 60 20.76 -35.76 -11.46
N GLU A 61 19.98 -36.80 -11.74
CA GLU A 61 18.77 -37.15 -10.99
C GLU A 61 19.15 -37.90 -9.68
N PRO A 62 18.21 -38.40 -8.86
CA PRO A 62 18.14 -38.01 -7.45
C PRO A 62 18.48 -39.16 -6.51
N GLU A 63 19.25 -38.92 -5.45
CA GLU A 63 19.37 -39.92 -4.38
C GLU A 63 18.33 -39.69 -3.28
N THR A 64 17.39 -40.62 -3.27
CA THR A 64 16.56 -41.08 -2.17
C THR A 64 17.31 -41.14 -0.83
N GLU A 65 16.76 -40.48 0.19
CA GLU A 65 16.92 -40.95 1.57
C GLU A 65 15.57 -40.89 2.29
N GLN A 66 14.86 -42.01 2.19
CA GLN A 66 13.85 -42.38 3.17
C GLN A 66 14.61 -42.76 4.44
N GLN A 67 14.45 -42.01 5.52
CA GLN A 67 14.80 -42.52 6.84
C GLN A 67 13.59 -42.51 7.74
N GLU A 68 13.30 -43.73 8.18
CA GLU A 68 12.20 -44.16 9.02
C GLU A 68 12.18 -43.40 10.35
N PHE A 69 11.00 -42.95 10.75
CA PHE A 69 10.72 -42.74 12.16
C PHE A 69 9.39 -43.41 12.49
N THR A 70 9.44 -44.74 12.64
CA THR A 70 8.31 -45.55 13.09
C THR A 70 8.61 -46.08 14.50
N LEU A 71 7.70 -45.70 15.41
CA LEU A 71 7.32 -46.31 16.69
C LEU A 71 8.37 -46.69 17.72
N LEU A 72 8.17 -46.19 18.95
CA LEU A 72 8.29 -46.85 20.26
C LEU A 72 7.89 -45.74 21.27
N LEU A 73 6.75 -45.73 21.98
CA LEU A 73 6.17 -46.78 22.81
C LEU A 73 4.72 -46.41 23.15
N GLU A 74 3.81 -47.38 23.07
CA GLU A 74 2.57 -47.39 23.82
C GLU A 74 2.86 -47.98 25.20
N GLU A 75 2.60 -47.22 26.28
CA GLU A 75 2.32 -47.84 27.58
C GLU A 75 1.14 -47.13 28.26
N GLN A 76 -0.03 -47.65 27.92
CA GLN A 76 -1.28 -47.63 28.66
C GLN A 76 -1.13 -47.72 30.20
N VAL A 77 -1.57 -46.68 30.92
CA VAL A 77 -1.93 -46.78 32.34
C VAL A 77 -3.34 -46.25 32.58
N SER A 78 -4.10 -47.10 33.24
CA SER A 78 -5.52 -47.07 33.53
C SER A 78 -5.87 -46.34 34.83
N VAL A 79 -6.91 -45.47 34.74
CA VAL A 79 -8.01 -45.22 35.72
C VAL A 79 -7.70 -44.48 37.03
N VAL A 80 -8.24 -43.26 37.19
CA VAL A 80 -9.08 -42.74 38.31
C VAL A 80 -9.83 -41.51 37.76
N SER A 81 -11.12 -41.55 37.41
CA SER A 81 -12.30 -41.35 38.27
C SER A 81 -12.26 -40.14 39.22
N SER A 82 -12.43 -38.93 38.69
CA SER A 82 -13.17 -37.85 39.39
C SER A 82 -13.75 -36.88 38.36
N GLN A 83 -15.07 -36.90 38.21
CA GLN A 83 -15.82 -35.92 37.41
C GLN A 83 -15.70 -34.56 38.09
N GLN A 84 -14.84 -33.69 37.57
CA GLN A 84 -14.93 -32.26 37.81
C GLN A 84 -15.99 -31.67 36.86
N PRO A 85 -16.76 -30.65 37.28
CA PRO A 85 -17.77 -30.04 36.43
C PRO A 85 -17.12 -29.54 35.14
N LEU A 86 -17.72 -29.86 34.01
CA LEU A 86 -17.41 -29.27 32.71
C LEU A 86 -17.81 -27.79 32.78
N ASP A 87 -16.95 -26.97 33.37
CA ASP A 87 -16.92 -25.57 33.00
C ASP A 87 -16.58 -25.56 31.51
N GLU A 88 -17.55 -25.14 30.72
CA GLU A 88 -17.50 -24.95 29.29
C GLU A 88 -16.41 -23.92 29.00
N ILE A 89 -15.16 -24.40 28.94
CA ILE A 89 -14.04 -23.64 28.39
C ILE A 89 -14.38 -23.51 26.92
N SER A 90 -15.05 -22.40 26.59
CA SER A 90 -15.07 -21.81 25.27
C SER A 90 -13.61 -21.76 24.84
N MET A 91 -13.22 -22.75 24.04
CA MET A 91 -11.97 -22.74 23.33
C MET A 91 -12.18 -21.71 22.21
N GLU A 92 -12.16 -20.43 22.58
CA GLU A 92 -11.85 -19.36 21.64
C GLU A 92 -10.49 -19.73 21.08
N SER A 93 -10.54 -20.40 19.93
CA SER A 93 -9.41 -20.59 19.05
C SER A 93 -8.98 -19.19 18.67
N GLU A 94 -8.05 -18.62 19.43
CA GLU A 94 -7.35 -17.39 19.09
C GLU A 94 -6.65 -17.65 17.75
N THR A 95 -7.35 -17.37 16.66
CA THR A 95 -6.82 -17.44 15.31
C THR A 95 -5.76 -16.36 15.22
N LEU A 96 -4.50 -16.77 15.08
CA LEU A 96 -3.43 -15.82 14.80
C LEU A 96 -3.83 -15.01 13.56
N PRO A 97 -3.78 -13.66 13.60
CA PRO A 97 -4.16 -12.86 12.45
C PRO A 97 -3.28 -13.23 11.26
N GLU A 98 -3.91 -13.40 10.10
CA GLU A 98 -3.22 -13.59 8.84
C GLU A 98 -2.36 -12.34 8.56
N ILE A 99 -1.07 -12.52 8.28
CA ILE A 99 -0.15 -11.43 7.96
C ILE A 99 0.36 -11.63 6.53
N ILE A 100 0.17 -10.63 5.68
CA ILE A 100 0.71 -10.61 4.32
C ILE A 100 1.60 -9.38 4.14
N GLU A 101 2.73 -9.57 3.44
CA GLU A 101 3.66 -8.50 3.10
C GLU A 101 3.47 -8.03 1.66
N VAL A 102 3.57 -6.72 1.45
CA VAL A 102 3.57 -6.04 0.16
C VAL A 102 4.84 -5.22 0.05
N ASN A 103 5.65 -5.47 -0.97
CA ASN A 103 6.90 -4.74 -1.17
C ASN A 103 6.72 -3.65 -2.22
N LEU A 104 7.30 -2.47 -1.97
CA LEU A 104 7.44 -1.39 -2.95
C LEU A 104 8.87 -1.50 -3.51
N PRO A 105 9.08 -2.11 -4.69
CA PRO A 105 10.41 -2.40 -5.18
C PRO A 105 11.16 -1.14 -5.62
N GLU A 106 12.48 -1.25 -5.74
CA GLU A 106 13.35 -0.22 -6.30
C GLU A 106 12.84 0.26 -7.67
N GLY A 107 12.70 1.58 -7.81
CA GLY A 107 12.22 2.22 -9.03
C GLY A 107 10.71 2.41 -9.10
N SER A 108 9.93 1.93 -8.13
CA SER A 108 8.47 2.16 -8.10
C SER A 108 8.08 3.66 -8.01
N GLY A 109 8.98 4.51 -7.49
CA GLY A 109 8.86 5.97 -7.52
C GLY A 109 9.08 6.64 -8.88
N VAL A 110 9.24 5.88 -9.96
CA VAL A 110 9.30 6.38 -11.34
C VAL A 110 8.21 5.67 -12.17
N PRO A 111 7.54 6.35 -13.12
CA PRO A 111 6.56 5.69 -13.98
C PRO A 111 7.14 4.52 -14.78
N GLY A 112 6.35 3.47 -14.96
CA GLY A 112 6.64 2.26 -15.73
C GLY A 112 6.17 0.97 -15.04
N CYS A 113 6.13 0.93 -13.70
CA CYS A 113 5.70 -0.25 -12.95
C CYS A 113 4.17 -0.50 -13.03
N GLU A 114 3.39 0.52 -13.37
CA GLU A 114 1.94 0.46 -13.52
C GLU A 114 1.49 -0.36 -14.74
N GLU A 115 2.36 -0.51 -15.73
CA GLU A 115 2.09 -1.29 -16.94
C GLU A 115 2.10 -2.80 -16.68
N THR A 116 2.73 -3.23 -15.57
CA THR A 116 2.89 -4.64 -15.18
C THR A 116 2.29 -4.97 -13.82
N ASN A 117 1.69 -3.99 -13.12
CA ASN A 117 1.21 -4.12 -11.75
C ASN A 117 2.33 -4.54 -10.77
N GLU A 118 3.52 -3.95 -10.93
CA GLU A 118 4.70 -4.26 -10.12
C GLU A 118 5.12 -3.10 -9.21
N CYS A 119 4.27 -2.07 -9.05
CA CYS A 119 4.55 -0.96 -8.14
C CYS A 119 4.37 -1.34 -6.66
N PHE A 120 3.37 -2.18 -6.38
CA PHE A 120 3.16 -2.87 -5.11
C PHE A 120 3.17 -4.37 -5.42
N ILE A 121 4.00 -5.15 -4.70
CA ILE A 121 4.17 -6.57 -4.98
C ILE A 121 3.80 -7.39 -3.74
N PRO A 122 2.72 -8.19 -3.78
CA PRO A 122 1.79 -8.33 -4.90
C PRO A 122 0.89 -7.09 -5.08
N TYR A 123 0.33 -6.93 -6.28
CA TYR A 123 -0.62 -5.85 -6.59
C TYR A 123 -1.95 -6.00 -5.86
N GLU A 124 -2.42 -7.25 -5.77
CA GLU A 124 -3.66 -7.63 -5.09
C GLU A 124 -3.33 -8.59 -3.96
N VAL A 125 -3.86 -8.29 -2.78
CA VAL A 125 -3.75 -9.11 -1.57
C VAL A 125 -5.14 -9.59 -1.18
N VAL A 126 -5.26 -10.86 -0.80
CA VAL A 126 -6.50 -11.42 -0.22
C VAL A 126 -6.20 -11.87 1.20
N ILE A 127 -6.96 -11.39 2.18
CA ILE A 127 -6.84 -11.75 3.60
C ILE A 127 -8.22 -12.03 4.22
N ALA A 128 -8.24 -12.80 5.30
CA ALA A 128 -9.41 -12.93 6.15
C ALA A 128 -9.69 -11.64 6.96
N VAL A 129 -10.94 -11.46 7.39
CA VAL A 129 -11.30 -10.42 8.36
C VAL A 129 -10.45 -10.55 9.63
N GLY A 130 -9.85 -9.46 10.07
CA GLY A 130 -8.87 -9.40 11.16
C GLY A 130 -7.42 -9.60 10.70
N GLY A 131 -7.19 -9.85 9.41
CA GLY A 131 -5.85 -9.93 8.81
C GLY A 131 -5.12 -8.59 8.79
N GLN A 132 -3.80 -8.64 8.69
CA GLN A 132 -2.91 -7.50 8.64
C GLN A 132 -2.08 -7.52 7.35
N VAL A 133 -1.98 -6.37 6.70
CA VAL A 133 -1.05 -6.16 5.60
C VAL A 133 0.10 -5.28 6.09
N ILE A 134 1.33 -5.67 5.74
CA ILE A 134 2.55 -4.92 6.03
C ILE A 134 3.15 -4.49 4.70
N TRP A 135 3.33 -3.19 4.50
CA TRP A 135 4.01 -2.63 3.34
C TRP A 135 5.46 -2.29 3.68
N ASN A 136 6.39 -2.79 2.88
CA ASN A 136 7.82 -2.54 3.02
C ASN A 136 8.30 -1.63 1.89
N ASN A 137 8.94 -0.51 2.23
CA ASN A 137 9.54 0.36 1.23
C ASN A 137 10.96 -0.09 0.88
N ASP A 138 11.08 -1.00 -0.08
CA ASP A 138 12.37 -1.44 -0.62
C ASP A 138 12.91 -0.50 -1.71
N ASP A 139 12.17 0.56 -2.05
CA ASP A 139 12.60 1.60 -2.96
C ASP A 139 13.52 2.62 -2.26
N THR A 140 14.22 3.41 -3.07
CA THR A 140 15.01 4.56 -2.62
C THR A 140 14.17 5.83 -2.46
N ALA A 141 12.98 5.87 -3.07
CA ALA A 141 12.03 6.97 -2.95
C ALA A 141 11.19 6.87 -1.67
N ALA A 142 10.67 8.01 -1.20
CA ALA A 142 9.67 8.02 -0.13
C ALA A 142 8.28 7.78 -0.74
N HIS A 143 7.44 7.01 -0.04
CA HIS A 143 6.14 6.58 -0.53
C HIS A 143 5.03 6.82 0.49
N THR A 144 3.78 6.66 0.05
CA THR A 144 2.62 6.50 0.91
C THR A 144 1.85 5.24 0.53
N VAL A 145 1.07 4.73 1.47
CA VAL A 145 0.04 3.72 1.30
C VAL A 145 -1.23 4.37 1.82
N THR A 146 -2.05 4.87 0.90
CA THR A 146 -3.22 5.68 1.21
C THR A 146 -4.44 5.08 0.54
N SER A 147 -5.45 4.75 1.32
CA SER A 147 -6.69 4.17 0.82
C SER A 147 -7.48 5.16 -0.04
N GLY A 148 -8.07 4.66 -1.12
CA GLY A 148 -8.76 5.44 -2.15
C GLY A 148 -8.08 5.31 -3.52
N MET A 149 -8.43 6.22 -4.43
CA MET A 149 -7.91 6.22 -5.80
C MET A 149 -7.34 7.60 -6.16
N PRO A 150 -6.35 7.67 -7.08
CA PRO A 150 -5.81 8.95 -7.56
C PRO A 150 -6.88 9.92 -8.10
N ALA A 151 -7.95 9.40 -8.69
CA ALA A 151 -9.02 10.19 -9.31
C ALA A 151 -9.92 10.88 -8.28
N ASP A 152 -10.19 10.22 -7.15
CA ASP A 152 -11.15 10.67 -6.14
C ASP A 152 -10.47 11.21 -4.88
N GLY A 153 -9.20 10.87 -4.68
CA GLY A 153 -8.42 11.18 -3.49
C GLY A 153 -8.56 10.13 -2.39
N PRO A 154 -8.06 10.43 -1.17
CA PRO A 154 -8.12 9.51 -0.05
C PRO A 154 -9.56 9.35 0.46
N ASP A 155 -9.95 8.12 0.76
CA ASP A 155 -11.29 7.77 1.28
C ASP A 155 -11.36 7.74 2.83
N GLY A 156 -10.20 7.75 3.50
CA GLY A 156 -10.08 7.82 4.95
C GLY A 156 -10.04 6.47 5.69
N ASN A 157 -9.97 5.34 5.00
CA ASN A 157 -9.84 4.02 5.64
C ASN A 157 -8.46 3.81 6.29
N PHE A 158 -7.36 4.12 5.57
CA PHE A 158 -6.00 4.08 6.10
C PHE A 158 -5.05 5.04 5.35
N ASP A 159 -4.05 5.55 6.07
CA ASP A 159 -2.99 6.39 5.50
C ASP A 159 -1.71 6.18 6.29
N SER A 160 -0.67 5.70 5.61
CA SER A 160 0.67 5.55 6.21
C SER A 160 1.35 6.87 6.54
N SER A 161 0.84 7.99 6.03
CA SER A 161 1.64 9.20 5.79
C SER A 161 2.86 8.88 4.90
N LEU A 162 3.77 9.85 4.74
CA LEU A 162 5.03 9.61 4.04
C LEU A 162 5.95 8.73 4.89
N PHE A 163 6.41 7.61 4.33
CA PHE A 163 7.40 6.73 4.95
C PHE A 163 8.62 6.53 4.05
N MET A 164 9.81 6.44 4.66
CA MET A 164 11.07 6.52 3.94
C MET A 164 11.54 5.15 3.44
N ALA A 165 12.57 5.15 2.60
CA ALA A 165 13.27 3.94 2.18
C ALA A 165 13.70 3.09 3.40
N GLY A 166 13.37 1.81 3.38
CA GLY A 166 13.63 0.85 4.46
C GLY A 166 12.62 0.90 5.62
N ASP A 167 11.67 1.84 5.63
CA ASP A 167 10.60 1.86 6.62
C ASP A 167 9.45 0.92 6.20
N THR A 168 8.65 0.55 7.20
CA THR A 168 7.47 -0.31 7.03
C THR A 168 6.21 0.38 7.56
N PHE A 169 5.09 0.14 6.90
CA PHE A 169 3.75 0.51 7.38
C PHE A 169 2.90 -0.75 7.54
N SER A 170 1.99 -0.79 8.52
CA SER A 170 1.08 -1.93 8.72
C SER A 170 -0.33 -1.46 8.99
N HIS A 171 -1.32 -2.17 8.44
CA HIS A 171 -2.74 -1.93 8.71
C HIS A 171 -3.48 -3.25 8.92
N THR A 172 -4.34 -3.31 9.95
CA THR A 172 -5.22 -4.45 10.23
C THR A 172 -6.62 -4.15 9.71
N PHE A 173 -7.18 -5.07 8.95
CA PHE A 173 -8.48 -4.91 8.30
C PHE A 173 -9.57 -5.63 9.12
N GLU A 174 -10.40 -4.87 9.82
CA GLU A 174 -11.45 -5.41 10.71
C GLU A 174 -12.81 -5.61 10.01
N GLU A 175 -12.94 -5.13 8.77
CA GLU A 175 -14.19 -5.18 8.00
C GLU A 175 -13.95 -5.85 6.64
N ALA A 176 -14.88 -6.72 6.23
CA ALA A 176 -14.87 -7.33 4.91
C ALA A 176 -15.14 -6.27 3.83
N GLY A 177 -14.44 -6.35 2.71
CA GLY A 177 -14.54 -5.35 1.65
C GLY A 177 -13.39 -5.42 0.66
N GLU A 178 -13.50 -4.61 -0.39
CA GLU A 178 -12.43 -4.32 -1.33
C GLU A 178 -11.90 -2.92 -1.00
N PHE A 179 -10.58 -2.79 -0.84
CA PHE A 179 -9.92 -1.56 -0.46
C PHE A 179 -8.85 -1.22 -1.50
N ASP A 180 -9.20 -0.34 -2.43
CA ASP A 180 -8.21 0.29 -3.32
C ASP A 180 -7.28 1.21 -2.51
N TYR A 181 -6.03 1.27 -2.91
CA TYR A 181 -5.07 2.20 -2.36
C TYR A 181 -4.04 2.63 -3.39
N TYR A 182 -3.41 3.78 -3.11
CA TYR A 182 -2.43 4.38 -4.01
C TYR A 182 -1.34 5.14 -3.24
N CYS A 183 -0.26 5.46 -3.94
CA CYS A 183 0.76 6.38 -3.44
C CYS A 183 0.40 7.81 -3.82
N MET A 184 0.25 8.70 -2.83
CA MET A 184 -0.18 10.09 -3.06
C MET A 184 0.85 10.91 -3.85
N VAL A 185 2.14 10.61 -3.70
CA VAL A 185 3.23 11.32 -4.38
C VAL A 185 3.61 10.69 -5.72
N HIS A 186 3.20 9.44 -5.94
CA HIS A 186 3.43 8.65 -7.16
C HIS A 186 2.11 8.04 -7.66
N PRO A 187 1.19 8.84 -8.25
CA PRO A 187 -0.19 8.41 -8.47
C PRO A 187 -0.40 7.28 -9.50
N TRP A 188 0.66 6.81 -10.16
CA TRP A 188 0.63 5.60 -11.00
C TRP A 188 0.67 4.31 -10.18
N MET A 189 1.16 4.37 -8.94
CA MET A 189 1.20 3.22 -8.04
C MET A 189 -0.17 2.97 -7.43
N ASN A 190 -0.79 1.86 -7.78
CA ASN A 190 -2.09 1.43 -7.26
C ASN A 190 -2.01 -0.03 -6.81
N GLY A 191 -2.81 -0.41 -5.82
CA GLY A 191 -2.98 -1.79 -5.37
C GLY A 191 -4.34 -2.02 -4.74
N ILE A 192 -4.65 -3.27 -4.43
CA ILE A 192 -5.96 -3.69 -3.91
C ILE A 192 -5.77 -4.64 -2.73
N VAL A 193 -6.51 -4.43 -1.64
CA VAL A 193 -6.68 -5.42 -0.58
C VAL A 193 -8.13 -5.91 -0.58
N GLN A 194 -8.31 -7.21 -0.77
CA GLN A 194 -9.59 -7.89 -0.64
C GLN A 194 -9.66 -8.59 0.72
N VAL A 195 -10.72 -8.31 1.48
CA VAL A 195 -10.96 -8.88 2.81
C VAL A 195 -12.23 -9.72 2.78
N SER A 196 -12.13 -11.03 3.07
CA SER A 196 -13.26 -11.98 2.95
C SER A 196 -13.19 -13.16 3.92
#